data_AF-C5BTV4-F1
#
_entry.id   AF-C5BTV4-F1
#
_cell.length_a   1.000
_cell.length_b   1.000
_cell.length_c   1.000
_cell.angle_alpha   90.00
_cell.angle_beta   90.00
_cell.angle_gamma   90.00
#
_symmetry.space_group_name_H-M   'P 1'
#
loop_
_entity.id
_entity.type
_entity.pdbx_description
1 polymer ?
#
loop_
_entity_poly.entity_id
_entity_poly.type
_entity_poly.pdbx_seq_one_letter_code
_entity_poly.pdbx_strand_id
1 'polypeptide(L)'
;MDGEPRGRSVDTLECALKRMQWHYKITAYPQKRALRNLETSRVDAILTITPEFYGQINQAVTSDPVALEKWFIYSSVNTPAVDQALSADHFGRLGVVLGSSQEAWLEQRGYPIRGRGVDLGILLNMFLSQRFDSILVDDFQLSSPEYSQKFEQLQAYHRYFVKYVPKVIAFSHRFLDRNPNFVQKFNGVLSECQPGSTVVDSHERALMVDKLKSLHDRLQGTSLIAQTLATRNNDVRFSTATVDYWDSTYREFLTGRKRSADITAVYEGELAHILKAAEVRTKGLLREIILVDKQGFNLAATDATSDFYQGDEDKFSRLTAQPEVAYVVSPIRFDASTAQFLVHISIPLRNSEQQLIGAIIYGVNPEVALANQNLWGITEAALLSAHGMF
;
A
#
# COMPACT_ATOMS: atom_id res chain seq x y z
N MET A 1 -1.76 -27.74 20.40
CA MET A 1 -2.24 -26.38 20.72
C MET A 1 -3.50 -26.17 19.91
N ASP A 2 -4.65 -26.33 20.55
CA ASP A 2 -5.97 -26.14 19.93
C ASP A 2 -6.34 -24.66 20.01
N GLY A 3 -5.74 -23.88 19.11
CA GLY A 3 -6.15 -22.50 18.85
C GLY A 3 -6.75 -22.44 17.46
N GLU A 4 -7.97 -21.92 17.34
CA GLU A 4 -8.50 -21.44 16.05
C GLU A 4 -7.43 -20.57 15.37
N PRO A 5 -7.13 -20.79 14.08
CA PRO A 5 -6.22 -19.92 13.33
C PRO A 5 -6.70 -18.47 13.42
N ARG A 6 -5.82 -17.54 13.82
CA ARG A 6 -6.13 -16.11 13.90
C ARG A 6 -5.09 -15.29 13.17
N GLY A 7 -5.49 -14.11 12.72
CA GLY A 7 -4.60 -13.13 12.10
C GLY A 7 -5.22 -12.54 10.85
N ARG A 8 -4.70 -11.39 10.39
CA ARG A 8 -5.33 -10.57 9.34
C ARG A 8 -5.70 -11.36 8.07
N SER A 9 -4.82 -12.24 7.61
CA SER A 9 -5.08 -13.07 6.43
C SER A 9 -6.23 -14.06 6.63
N VAL A 10 -6.41 -14.57 7.85
CA VAL A 10 -7.52 -15.44 8.22
C VAL A 10 -8.79 -14.60 8.29
N ASP A 11 -8.78 -13.46 9.00
CA ASP A 11 -9.94 -12.58 9.15
C ASP A 11 -10.52 -12.14 7.79
N THR A 12 -9.64 -11.77 6.86
CA THR A 12 -10.01 -11.41 5.49
C THR A 12 -10.57 -12.59 4.71
N LEU A 13 -9.95 -13.77 4.80
CA LEU A 13 -10.46 -14.98 4.16
C LEU A 13 -11.87 -15.31 4.66
N GLU A 14 -12.06 -15.31 5.97
CA GLU A 14 -13.35 -15.64 6.60
C GLU A 14 -14.44 -14.65 6.19
N CYS A 15 -14.11 -13.35 6.12
CA CYS A 15 -15.01 -12.33 5.60
C CYS A 15 -15.43 -12.64 4.15
N ALA A 16 -14.47 -12.89 3.26
CA ALA A 16 -14.73 -13.12 1.84
C ALA A 16 -15.57 -14.38 1.62
N LEU A 17 -15.20 -15.50 2.26
CA LEU A 17 -15.94 -16.76 2.15
C LEU A 17 -17.35 -16.66 2.74
N LYS A 18 -17.54 -15.91 3.84
CA LYS A 18 -18.86 -15.65 4.40
C LYS A 18 -19.75 -14.87 3.44
N ARG A 19 -19.22 -13.84 2.78
CA ARG A 19 -19.96 -13.07 1.75
C ARG A 19 -20.33 -13.93 0.54
N MET A 20 -19.45 -14.86 0.17
CA MET A 20 -19.70 -15.84 -0.89
C MET A 20 -20.61 -17.00 -0.46
N GLN A 21 -20.99 -17.07 0.82
CA GLN A 21 -21.72 -18.20 1.42
C GLN A 21 -21.00 -19.55 1.22
N TRP A 22 -19.66 -19.52 1.29
CA TRP A 22 -18.80 -20.67 1.05
C TRP A 22 -18.41 -21.37 2.35
N HIS A 23 -18.49 -22.71 2.36
CA HIS A 23 -18.07 -23.51 3.51
C HIS A 23 -16.57 -23.79 3.44
N TYR A 24 -15.89 -23.73 4.57
CA TYR A 24 -14.45 -23.94 4.63
C TYR A 24 -14.02 -24.64 5.92
N LYS A 25 -12.79 -25.14 5.90
CA LYS A 25 -12.07 -25.65 7.07
C LYS A 25 -10.62 -25.24 6.96
N ILE A 26 -10.13 -24.53 7.97
CA ILE A 26 -8.71 -24.15 8.05
C ILE A 26 -7.98 -25.21 8.87
N THR A 27 -6.77 -25.58 8.44
CA THR A 27 -5.91 -26.50 9.19
C THR A 27 -4.47 -26.00 9.11
N ALA A 28 -3.84 -25.83 10.26
CA ALA A 28 -2.46 -25.37 10.34
C ALA A 28 -1.48 -26.48 9.96
N TYR A 29 -0.55 -26.16 9.05
CA TYR A 29 0.56 -27.03 8.67
C TYR A 29 1.86 -26.22 8.73
N PRO A 30 3.01 -26.85 9.06
CA PRO A 30 4.30 -26.25 8.76
C PRO A 30 4.39 -25.88 7.28
N GLN A 31 4.98 -24.72 6.95
CA GLN A 31 4.90 -24.14 5.61
C GLN A 31 5.32 -25.10 4.48
N LYS A 32 6.46 -25.79 4.63
CA LYS A 32 6.93 -26.80 3.66
C LYS A 32 5.91 -27.93 3.43
N ARG A 33 5.18 -28.32 4.48
CA ARG A 33 4.12 -29.34 4.38
C ARG A 33 2.88 -28.76 3.70
N ALA A 34 2.53 -27.51 3.96
CA ALA A 34 1.41 -26.84 3.28
C ALA A 34 1.65 -26.76 1.76
N LEU A 35 2.84 -26.31 1.33
CA LEU A 35 3.23 -26.25 -0.08
C LEU A 35 3.12 -27.62 -0.76
N ARG A 36 3.69 -28.67 -0.15
CA ARG A 36 3.59 -30.04 -0.68
C ARG A 36 2.15 -30.55 -0.74
N ASN A 37 1.30 -30.18 0.22
CA ASN A 37 -0.11 -30.56 0.20
C ASN A 37 -0.88 -29.85 -0.92
N LEU A 38 -0.53 -28.60 -1.24
CA LEU A 38 -1.08 -27.88 -2.39
C LEU A 38 -0.68 -28.56 -3.70
N GLU A 39 0.61 -28.82 -3.88
CA GLU A 39 1.16 -29.51 -5.06
C GLU A 39 0.47 -30.87 -5.30
N THR A 40 0.25 -31.63 -4.23
CA THR A 40 -0.40 -32.95 -4.29
C THR A 40 -1.92 -32.89 -4.24
N SER A 41 -2.53 -31.70 -4.35
CA SER A 41 -3.98 -31.46 -4.31
C SER A 41 -4.69 -32.13 -3.12
N ARG A 42 -4.01 -32.16 -1.97
CA ARG A 42 -4.54 -32.62 -0.67
C ARG A 42 -5.29 -31.53 0.08
N VAL A 43 -5.03 -30.27 -0.28
CA VAL A 43 -5.75 -29.08 0.20
C VAL A 43 -6.21 -28.27 -1.01
N ASP A 44 -7.34 -27.60 -0.88
CA ASP A 44 -7.89 -26.78 -1.96
C ASP A 44 -7.11 -25.49 -2.16
N ALA A 45 -6.59 -24.92 -1.07
CA ALA A 45 -5.82 -23.69 -1.06
C ALA A 45 -4.83 -23.64 0.11
N ILE A 46 -3.83 -22.78 0.00
CA ILE A 46 -2.95 -22.39 1.10
C ILE A 46 -2.99 -20.88 1.28
N LEU A 47 -3.13 -20.44 2.54
CA LEU A 47 -3.11 -19.03 2.91
C LEU A 47 -1.67 -18.53 3.02
N THR A 48 -1.50 -17.20 3.01
CA THR A 48 -0.27 -16.49 3.39
C THR A 48 0.93 -16.78 2.49
N ILE A 49 0.72 -16.86 1.18
CA ILE A 49 1.81 -16.97 0.21
C ILE A 49 2.34 -15.59 -0.12
N THR A 50 3.65 -15.42 0.02
CA THR A 50 4.36 -14.21 -0.39
C THR A 50 5.10 -14.48 -1.71
N PRO A 51 5.51 -13.43 -2.44
CA PRO A 51 6.20 -13.57 -3.73
C PRO A 51 7.42 -14.49 -3.71
N GLU A 52 8.13 -14.57 -2.57
CA GLU A 52 9.30 -15.44 -2.38
C GLU A 52 8.98 -16.93 -2.58
N PHE A 53 7.71 -17.32 -2.45
CA PHE A 53 7.25 -18.70 -2.58
C PHE A 53 6.52 -18.99 -3.91
N TYR A 54 6.39 -18.02 -4.83
CA TYR A 54 5.68 -18.25 -6.11
C TYR A 54 6.33 -19.33 -6.98
N GLY A 55 7.66 -19.48 -6.93
CA GLY A 55 8.35 -20.59 -7.59
C GLY A 55 8.02 -21.97 -7.02
N GLN A 56 7.40 -22.05 -5.84
CA GLN A 56 7.11 -23.29 -5.10
C GLN A 56 5.62 -23.67 -5.09
N ILE A 57 4.75 -22.88 -5.72
CA ILE A 57 3.30 -23.17 -5.76
C ILE A 57 2.85 -23.87 -7.05
N ASN A 58 3.79 -24.35 -7.88
CA ASN A 58 3.54 -25.18 -9.07
C ASN A 58 2.38 -24.68 -9.96
N GLN A 59 2.42 -23.41 -10.36
CA GLN A 59 1.41 -22.74 -11.21
C GLN A 59 0.00 -22.60 -10.61
N ALA A 60 -0.17 -22.83 -9.31
CA ALA A 60 -1.41 -22.51 -8.61
C ALA A 60 -1.85 -21.07 -8.87
N VAL A 61 -3.15 -20.86 -8.99
CA VAL A 61 -3.72 -19.52 -9.25
C VAL A 61 -3.85 -18.80 -7.92
N THR A 62 -3.38 -17.56 -7.86
CA THR A 62 -3.42 -16.74 -6.66
C THR A 62 -4.61 -15.78 -6.64
N SER A 63 -5.13 -15.47 -5.45
CA SER A 63 -6.05 -14.34 -5.25
C SER A 63 -5.34 -12.99 -5.39
N ASP A 64 -6.11 -11.91 -5.39
CA ASP A 64 -5.58 -10.60 -5.00
C ASP A 64 -5.09 -10.66 -3.54
N PRO A 65 -4.23 -9.72 -3.09
CA PRO A 65 -3.71 -9.72 -1.73
C PRO A 65 -4.83 -9.74 -0.69
N VAL A 66 -4.72 -10.65 0.28
CA VAL A 66 -5.62 -10.81 1.44
C VAL A 66 -5.02 -10.24 2.73
N ALA A 67 -3.76 -9.88 2.70
CA ALA A 67 -3.06 -9.20 3.79
C ALA A 67 -1.81 -8.50 3.24
N LEU A 68 -1.30 -7.57 4.04
CA LEU A 68 -0.04 -6.89 3.80
C LEU A 68 0.89 -7.13 4.99
N GLU A 69 2.10 -7.62 4.72
CA GLU A 69 3.21 -7.54 5.69
C GLU A 69 3.99 -6.25 5.46
N LYS A 70 4.64 -5.81 6.53
CA LYS A 70 5.43 -4.59 6.52
C LYS A 70 6.78 -4.88 7.14
N TRP A 71 7.78 -5.06 6.30
CA TRP A 71 9.07 -5.57 6.74
C TRP A 71 9.97 -4.45 7.20
N PHE A 72 10.49 -4.61 8.41
CA PHE A 72 11.45 -3.70 9.01
C PHE A 72 12.66 -4.46 9.52
N ILE A 73 13.78 -3.75 9.50
CA ILE A 73 14.95 -4.12 10.27
C ILE A 73 14.97 -3.31 11.55
N TYR A 74 15.04 -4.00 12.68
CA TYR A 74 15.44 -3.41 13.95
C TYR A 74 16.93 -3.66 14.13
N SER A 75 17.70 -2.63 14.46
CA SER A 75 19.16 -2.71 14.57
C SER A 75 19.68 -1.91 15.75
N SER A 76 20.70 -2.45 16.42
CA SER A 76 21.53 -1.68 17.35
C SER A 76 22.50 -0.75 16.62
N VAL A 77 22.73 -0.98 15.32
CA VAL A 77 23.59 -0.15 14.48
C VAL A 77 22.82 1.06 13.97
N ASN A 78 23.31 2.25 14.34
CA ASN A 78 22.82 3.50 13.76
C ASN A 78 23.37 3.66 12.34
N THR A 79 22.46 3.87 11.41
CA THR A 79 22.74 4.04 10.00
C THR A 79 22.22 5.42 9.61
N PRO A 80 23.11 6.41 9.43
CA PRO A 80 22.68 7.69 8.85
C PRO A 80 22.09 7.45 7.45
N ALA A 81 21.32 8.41 6.94
CA ALA A 81 20.94 8.41 5.53
C ALA A 81 22.22 8.47 4.68
N VAL A 82 22.71 7.32 4.24
CA VAL A 82 23.88 7.20 3.37
C VAL A 82 23.40 7.24 1.93
N ASP A 83 24.13 7.91 1.04
CA ASP A 83 23.86 7.96 -0.41
C ASP A 83 24.38 6.72 -1.17
N GLN A 84 24.88 5.71 -0.46
CA GLN A 84 25.49 4.51 -1.04
C GLN A 84 24.76 3.26 -0.61
N ALA A 85 24.58 2.33 -1.55
CA ALA A 85 23.99 1.02 -1.30
C ALA A 85 24.71 0.29 -0.16
N LEU A 86 24.00 0.07 0.93
CA LEU A 86 24.50 -0.63 2.10
C LEU A 86 24.59 -2.12 1.81
N SER A 87 25.79 -2.66 1.98
CA SER A 87 26.05 -4.06 1.78
C SER A 87 25.35 -4.92 2.83
N ALA A 88 25.17 -6.17 2.46
CA ALA A 88 24.77 -7.29 3.30
C ALA A 88 25.29 -7.28 4.75
N ASP A 89 26.58 -7.00 4.92
CA ASP A 89 27.28 -7.08 6.20
C ASP A 89 27.05 -5.84 7.09
N HIS A 90 26.44 -4.78 6.55
CA HIS A 90 26.16 -3.53 7.27
C HIS A 90 25.31 -3.75 8.53
N PHE A 91 24.43 -4.75 8.48
CA PHE A 91 23.52 -5.09 9.57
C PHE A 91 24.10 -6.11 10.56
N GLY A 92 25.39 -6.41 10.46
CA GLY A 92 26.10 -7.30 11.38
C GLY A 92 25.49 -8.69 11.43
N ARG A 93 25.25 -9.21 12.64
CA ARG A 93 24.58 -10.48 12.86
C ARG A 93 23.07 -10.33 12.66
N LEU A 94 22.64 -10.32 11.40
CA LEU A 94 21.23 -10.31 11.03
C LEU A 94 20.58 -11.67 11.36
N GLY A 95 19.52 -11.60 12.14
CA GLY A 95 18.66 -12.72 12.50
C GLY A 95 17.30 -12.71 11.80
N VAL A 96 16.77 -13.89 11.49
CA VAL A 96 15.41 -14.10 10.94
C VAL A 96 14.74 -15.31 11.58
N VAL A 97 13.43 -15.47 11.34
CA VAL A 97 12.71 -16.69 11.73
C VAL A 97 13.00 -17.80 10.72
N LEU A 98 13.34 -18.98 11.23
CA LEU A 98 13.61 -20.17 10.43
C LEU A 98 12.39 -20.53 9.57
N GLY A 99 12.61 -20.66 8.27
CA GLY A 99 11.59 -21.02 7.28
C GLY A 99 10.67 -19.88 6.86
N SER A 100 10.89 -18.63 7.31
CA SER A 100 10.00 -17.51 7.00
C SER A 100 10.24 -16.92 5.60
N SER A 101 9.30 -16.09 5.14
CA SER A 101 9.45 -15.33 3.89
C SER A 101 10.67 -14.40 3.91
N GLN A 102 10.99 -13.83 5.09
CA GLN A 102 12.16 -12.98 5.28
C GLN A 102 13.46 -13.78 5.08
N GLU A 103 13.54 -15.01 5.58
CA GLU A 103 14.68 -15.91 5.31
C GLU A 103 14.80 -16.21 3.81
N ALA A 104 13.71 -16.63 3.17
CA ALA A 104 13.72 -16.94 1.74
C ALA A 104 14.14 -15.73 0.89
N TRP A 105 13.68 -14.53 1.25
CA TRP A 105 14.02 -13.28 0.56
C TRP A 105 15.51 -12.94 0.66
N LEU A 106 16.11 -13.12 1.84
CA LEU A 106 17.55 -12.91 2.08
C LEU A 106 18.38 -13.93 1.32
N GLU A 107 18.02 -15.22 1.38
CA GLU A 107 18.75 -16.30 0.70
C GLU A 107 18.74 -16.12 -0.83
N GLN A 108 17.58 -15.77 -1.41
CA GLN A 108 17.45 -15.50 -2.85
C GLN A 108 18.33 -14.34 -3.34
N ARG A 109 18.74 -13.44 -2.44
CA ARG A 109 19.60 -12.29 -2.73
C ARG A 109 21.04 -12.47 -2.28
N GLY A 110 21.38 -13.66 -1.76
CA GLY A 110 22.73 -13.95 -1.26
C GLY A 110 23.10 -13.18 0.02
N TYR A 111 22.11 -12.69 0.77
CA TYR A 111 22.36 -12.01 2.04
C TYR A 111 22.72 -13.01 3.16
N PRO A 112 23.81 -12.78 3.91
CA PRO A 112 24.31 -13.70 4.92
C PRO A 112 23.39 -13.68 6.15
N ILE A 113 22.73 -14.80 6.39
CA ILE A 113 21.93 -15.01 7.60
C ILE A 113 22.84 -15.59 8.68
N ARG A 114 23.17 -14.77 9.69
CA ARG A 114 24.14 -15.14 10.74
C ARG A 114 23.49 -15.93 11.88
N GLY A 115 22.16 -15.99 11.94
CA GLY A 115 21.45 -16.96 12.76
C GLY A 115 19.94 -16.92 12.57
N ARG A 116 19.27 -17.95 13.10
CA ARG A 116 17.85 -18.19 12.90
C ARG A 116 17.18 -18.45 14.26
N GLY A 117 16.09 -17.76 14.54
CA GLY A 117 15.18 -18.09 15.63
C GLY A 117 14.12 -19.08 15.16
N VAL A 118 13.71 -20.04 15.98
CA VAL A 118 12.69 -21.04 15.57
C VAL A 118 11.28 -20.43 15.47
N ASP A 119 11.04 -19.33 16.18
CA ASP A 119 9.84 -18.50 16.11
C ASP A 119 10.20 -17.03 16.39
N LEU A 120 9.22 -16.13 16.26
CA LEU A 120 9.40 -14.70 16.46
C LEU A 120 9.77 -14.37 17.92
N GLY A 121 9.15 -15.02 18.90
CA GLY A 121 9.43 -14.78 20.32
C GLY A 121 10.89 -15.10 20.69
N ILE A 122 11.41 -16.21 20.19
CA ILE A 122 12.81 -16.62 20.37
C ILE A 122 13.75 -15.67 19.62
N LEU A 123 13.43 -15.29 18.39
CA LEU A 123 14.21 -14.31 17.63
C LEU A 123 14.34 -12.99 18.41
N LEU A 124 13.23 -12.48 18.94
CA LEU A 124 13.19 -11.25 19.74
C LEU A 124 14.01 -11.39 21.04
N ASN A 125 13.91 -12.51 21.75
CA ASN A 125 14.73 -12.78 22.93
C ASN A 125 16.23 -12.75 22.60
N MET A 126 16.62 -13.36 21.48
CA MET A 126 18.01 -13.39 21.03
C MET A 126 18.51 -11.98 20.67
N PHE A 127 17.70 -11.19 19.97
CA PHE A 127 18.02 -9.80 19.63
C PHE A 127 18.20 -8.92 20.87
N LEU A 128 17.21 -8.93 21.79
CA LEU A 128 17.26 -8.14 23.02
C LEU A 128 18.40 -8.54 23.96
N SER A 129 18.87 -9.79 23.87
CA SER A 129 20.05 -10.29 24.59
C SER A 129 21.37 -10.05 23.83
N GLN A 130 21.36 -9.22 22.78
CA GLN A 130 22.55 -8.85 21.97
C GLN A 130 23.23 -10.02 21.25
N ARG A 131 22.50 -11.11 21.02
CA ARG A 131 22.98 -12.25 20.20
C ARG A 131 22.91 -11.94 18.70
N PHE A 132 21.99 -11.07 18.32
CA PHE A 132 21.88 -10.48 16.98
C PHE A 132 22.08 -8.97 17.06
N ASP A 133 22.72 -8.40 16.04
CA ASP A 133 22.88 -6.95 15.92
C ASP A 133 21.67 -6.33 15.22
N SER A 134 20.96 -7.15 14.44
CA SER A 134 19.75 -6.76 13.74
C SER A 134 18.80 -7.94 13.53
N ILE A 135 17.52 -7.64 13.33
CA ILE A 135 16.50 -8.63 12.95
C ILE A 135 15.61 -8.10 11.84
N LEU A 136 15.23 -8.96 10.89
CA LEU A 136 14.25 -8.66 9.85
C LEU A 136 12.91 -9.33 10.19
N VAL A 137 11.86 -8.52 10.36
CA VAL A 137 10.57 -8.94 10.93
C VAL A 137 9.40 -8.21 10.27
N ASP A 138 8.20 -8.80 10.36
CA ASP A 138 6.93 -8.14 10.03
C ASP A 138 6.46 -7.27 11.21
N ASP A 139 6.47 -5.96 11.02
CA ASP A 139 6.09 -4.94 11.99
C ASP A 139 4.63 -5.11 12.46
N PHE A 140 3.74 -5.60 11.59
CA PHE A 140 2.36 -5.87 12.00
C PHE A 140 2.25 -7.03 12.98
N GLN A 141 3.07 -8.06 12.84
CA GLN A 141 3.08 -9.18 13.77
C GLN A 141 3.55 -8.72 15.17
N LEU A 142 4.53 -7.83 15.23
CA LEU A 142 5.02 -7.25 16.49
C LEU A 142 3.97 -6.42 17.23
N SER A 143 3.06 -5.77 16.51
CA SER A 143 1.99 -4.97 17.10
C SER A 143 0.87 -5.79 17.79
N SER A 144 0.92 -7.12 17.69
CA SER A 144 -0.05 -8.01 18.34
C SER A 144 0.09 -8.01 19.88
N PRO A 145 -0.99 -8.31 20.63
CA PRO A 145 -0.94 -8.35 22.10
C PRO A 145 0.16 -9.27 22.65
N GLU A 146 0.45 -10.38 21.96
CA GLU A 146 1.49 -11.35 22.31
C GLU A 146 2.89 -10.73 22.41
N TYR A 147 3.22 -9.77 21.53
CA TYR A 147 4.56 -9.17 21.44
C TYR A 147 4.62 -7.72 21.92
N SER A 148 3.49 -7.14 22.35
CA SER A 148 3.35 -5.73 22.77
C SER A 148 4.48 -5.21 23.67
N GLN A 149 4.82 -5.93 24.76
CA GLN A 149 5.90 -5.53 25.67
C GLN A 149 7.28 -5.52 25.00
N LYS A 150 7.56 -6.51 24.15
CA LYS A 150 8.82 -6.57 23.41
C LYS A 150 8.88 -5.48 22.35
N PHE A 151 7.76 -5.19 21.71
CA PHE A 151 7.64 -4.13 20.71
C PHE A 151 7.91 -2.74 21.29
N GLU A 152 7.52 -2.48 22.54
CA GLU A 152 7.88 -1.26 23.26
C GLU A 152 9.39 -1.17 23.49
N GLN A 153 10.04 -2.27 23.88
CA GLN A 153 11.51 -2.30 24.05
C GLN A 153 12.26 -2.08 22.73
N LEU A 154 11.69 -2.52 21.61
CA LEU A 154 12.26 -2.29 20.28
C LEU A 154 12.30 -0.81 19.87
N GLN A 155 11.52 0.07 20.52
CA GLN A 155 11.57 1.52 20.24
C GLN A 155 12.91 2.16 20.60
N ALA A 156 13.73 1.50 21.43
CA ALA A 156 15.10 1.93 21.73
C ALA A 156 16.10 1.65 20.59
N TYR A 157 15.68 0.95 19.54
CA TYR A 157 16.53 0.53 18.43
C TYR A 157 16.19 1.29 17.15
N HIS A 158 17.15 1.32 16.23
CA HIS A 158 16.92 1.92 14.93
C HIS A 158 16.04 1.02 14.08
N ARG A 159 15.02 1.61 13.45
CA ARG A 159 14.02 0.94 12.63
C ARG A 159 14.17 1.38 11.18
N TYR A 160 14.35 0.43 10.27
CA TYR A 160 14.55 0.68 8.85
C TYR A 160 13.52 -0.06 8.00
N PHE A 161 12.74 0.67 7.22
CA PHE A 161 11.78 0.08 6.30
C PHE A 161 12.52 -0.70 5.21
N VAL A 162 12.04 -1.92 4.93
CA VAL A 162 12.59 -2.78 3.87
C VAL A 162 11.65 -2.79 2.67
N LYS A 163 10.42 -3.25 2.86
CA LYS A 163 9.39 -3.30 1.82
C LYS A 163 8.03 -3.66 2.40
N TYR A 164 6.98 -3.45 1.60
CA TYR A 164 5.71 -4.13 1.82
C TYR A 164 5.74 -5.49 1.12
N VAL A 165 5.01 -6.47 1.68
CA VAL A 165 4.89 -7.79 1.05
C VAL A 165 3.43 -8.22 1.01
N PRO A 166 2.83 -8.35 -0.20
CA PRO A 166 1.48 -8.85 -0.32
C PRO A 166 1.44 -10.33 0.08
N LYS A 167 0.43 -10.68 0.87
CA LYS A 167 0.06 -12.07 1.16
C LYS A 167 -1.16 -12.43 0.33
N VAL A 168 -1.03 -13.45 -0.50
CA VAL A 168 -2.11 -13.99 -1.33
C VAL A 168 -2.52 -15.38 -0.85
N ILE A 169 -3.63 -15.88 -1.40
CA ILE A 169 -4.06 -17.26 -1.26
C ILE A 169 -3.76 -17.97 -2.57
N ALA A 170 -3.08 -19.11 -2.51
CA ALA A 170 -2.84 -19.94 -3.69
C ALA A 170 -3.84 -21.10 -3.73
N PHE A 171 -4.58 -21.22 -4.83
CA PHE A 171 -5.59 -22.26 -5.05
C PHE A 171 -5.07 -23.36 -5.96
N SER A 172 -5.30 -24.62 -5.58
CA SER A 172 -4.92 -25.77 -6.39
C SER A 172 -5.72 -25.83 -7.70
N HIS A 173 -5.10 -26.33 -8.77
CA HIS A 173 -5.79 -26.54 -10.05
C HIS A 173 -7.03 -27.43 -9.89
N ARG A 174 -6.92 -28.53 -9.15
CA ARG A 174 -8.03 -29.46 -8.90
C ARG A 174 -9.27 -28.77 -8.31
N PHE A 175 -9.07 -27.80 -7.41
CA PHE A 175 -10.17 -27.04 -6.83
C PHE A 175 -10.81 -26.11 -7.87
N LEU A 176 -9.99 -25.43 -8.68
CA LEU A 176 -10.48 -24.47 -9.68
C LEU A 176 -11.14 -25.14 -10.88
N ASP A 177 -10.68 -26.32 -11.28
CA ASP A 177 -11.31 -27.14 -12.32
C ASP A 177 -12.76 -27.51 -11.94
N ARG A 178 -13.02 -27.67 -10.64
CA ARG A 178 -14.35 -27.97 -10.10
C ARG A 178 -15.20 -26.72 -9.84
N ASN A 179 -14.55 -25.57 -9.69
CA ASN A 179 -15.17 -24.32 -9.28
C ASN A 179 -14.72 -23.19 -10.22
N PRO A 180 -15.14 -23.22 -11.50
CA PRO A 180 -14.76 -22.18 -12.45
C PRO A 180 -15.21 -20.81 -11.96
N ASN A 181 -14.38 -19.79 -12.20
CA ASN A 181 -14.58 -18.40 -11.77
C ASN A 181 -14.55 -18.18 -10.24
N PHE A 182 -14.13 -19.15 -9.43
CA PHE A 182 -14.03 -18.97 -7.98
C PHE A 182 -13.12 -17.79 -7.63
N VAL A 183 -11.91 -17.71 -8.18
CA VAL A 183 -10.95 -16.63 -7.90
C VAL A 183 -11.51 -15.26 -8.29
N GLN A 184 -12.17 -15.15 -9.43
CA GLN A 184 -12.80 -13.90 -9.86
C GLN A 184 -13.88 -13.44 -8.87
N LYS A 185 -14.75 -14.36 -8.42
CA LYS A 185 -15.78 -14.05 -7.42
C LYS A 185 -15.17 -13.71 -6.06
N PHE A 186 -14.14 -14.43 -5.66
CA PHE A 186 -13.40 -14.19 -4.43
C PHE A 186 -12.78 -12.79 -4.42
N ASN A 187 -12.02 -12.46 -5.48
CA ASN A 187 -11.42 -11.13 -5.64
C ASN A 187 -12.47 -10.01 -5.68
N GLY A 188 -13.62 -10.26 -6.33
CA GLY A 188 -14.71 -9.29 -6.41
C GLY A 188 -15.31 -8.88 -5.05
N VAL A 189 -15.22 -9.73 -4.02
CA VAL A 189 -15.71 -9.41 -2.67
C VAL A 189 -14.60 -8.94 -1.72
N LEU A 190 -13.32 -9.03 -2.11
CA LEU A 190 -12.20 -8.70 -1.24
C LEU A 190 -12.20 -7.22 -0.84
N SER A 191 -12.56 -6.29 -1.73
CA SER A 191 -12.60 -4.85 -1.44
C SER A 191 -13.48 -4.50 -0.22
N GLU A 192 -14.56 -5.26 0.01
CA GLU A 192 -15.48 -5.10 1.14
C GLU A 192 -15.02 -5.78 2.43
N CYS A 193 -13.91 -6.51 2.38
CA CYS A 193 -13.32 -7.26 3.50
C CYS A 193 -12.01 -6.64 4.01
N GLN A 194 -11.66 -5.44 3.51
CA GLN A 194 -10.49 -4.66 3.95
C GLN A 194 -9.20 -5.50 4.07
N PRO A 195 -8.75 -6.16 2.99
CA PRO A 195 -7.72 -7.20 2.97
C PRO A 195 -6.29 -6.70 3.26
N GLY A 196 -6.15 -5.54 3.89
CA GLY A 196 -4.87 -4.84 3.96
C GLY A 196 -5.00 -3.33 4.07
N SER A 197 -6.13 -2.79 4.53
CA SER A 197 -6.19 -1.37 4.89
C SER A 197 -5.38 -1.18 6.17
N THR A 198 -4.08 -0.94 5.99
CA THR A 198 -3.20 -0.68 7.12
C THR A 198 -3.13 0.81 7.31
N VAL A 199 -3.47 1.24 8.52
CA VAL A 199 -3.30 2.61 8.93
C VAL A 199 -1.81 2.94 8.82
N VAL A 200 -1.46 3.91 7.97
CA VAL A 200 -0.12 4.47 7.90
C VAL A 200 0.20 5.06 9.28
N ASP A 201 1.31 4.68 9.90
CA ASP A 201 1.65 5.15 11.24
C ASP A 201 2.05 6.64 11.26
N SER A 202 2.08 7.28 12.43
CA SER A 202 2.31 8.73 12.52
C SER A 202 3.68 9.16 11.99
N HIS A 203 4.70 8.33 12.16
CA HIS A 203 6.05 8.62 11.67
C HIS A 203 6.10 8.53 10.14
N GLU A 204 5.51 7.48 9.57
CA GLU A 204 5.41 7.30 8.12
C GLU A 204 4.62 8.40 7.45
N ARG A 205 3.48 8.80 8.05
CA ARG A 205 2.70 9.94 7.58
C ARG A 205 3.55 11.20 7.52
N ALA A 206 4.32 11.47 8.57
CA ALA A 206 5.18 12.65 8.61
C ALA A 206 6.26 12.60 7.51
N LEU A 207 6.90 11.44 7.30
CA LEU A 207 7.90 11.26 6.23
C LEU A 207 7.30 11.47 4.84
N MET A 208 6.14 10.86 4.55
CA MET A 208 5.48 11.00 3.25
C MET A 208 5.05 12.46 3.01
N VAL A 209 4.42 13.10 4.00
CA VAL A 209 4.00 14.51 3.88
C VAL A 209 5.20 15.44 3.72
N ASP A 210 6.30 15.20 4.44
CA ASP A 210 7.51 16.01 4.32
C ASP A 210 8.09 16.01 2.90
N LYS A 211 8.12 14.83 2.24
CA LYS A 211 8.51 14.70 0.83
C LYS A 211 7.61 15.48 -0.13
N LEU A 212 6.35 15.74 0.24
CA LEU A 212 5.40 16.47 -0.59
C LEU A 212 5.44 17.99 -0.39
N LYS A 213 5.94 18.51 0.73
CA LYS A 213 5.88 19.94 1.08
C LYS A 213 6.39 20.85 -0.04
N SER A 214 7.62 20.64 -0.49
CA SER A 214 8.24 21.47 -1.53
C SER A 214 7.50 21.41 -2.88
N LEU A 215 6.89 20.26 -3.20
CA LEU A 215 6.06 20.16 -4.39
C LEU A 215 4.73 20.91 -4.20
N HIS A 216 4.06 20.69 -3.08
CA HIS A 216 2.78 21.31 -2.76
C HIS A 216 2.90 22.84 -2.72
N ASP A 217 3.94 23.39 -2.09
CA ASP A 217 4.19 24.84 -2.05
C ASP A 217 4.35 25.43 -3.45
N ARG A 218 5.05 24.73 -4.35
CA ARG A 218 5.21 25.15 -5.76
C ARG A 218 3.89 25.09 -6.54
N LEU A 219 3.10 24.03 -6.34
CA LEU A 219 1.80 23.91 -6.99
C LEU A 219 0.83 24.98 -6.48
N GLN A 220 0.76 25.21 -5.17
CA GLN A 220 -0.06 26.28 -4.59
C GLN A 220 0.39 27.67 -5.09
N GLY A 221 1.70 27.89 -5.24
CA GLY A 221 2.26 29.13 -5.80
C GLY A 221 2.05 29.32 -7.31
N THR A 222 1.46 28.35 -8.01
CA THR A 222 1.23 28.44 -9.46
C THR A 222 0.04 29.37 -9.73
N SER A 223 0.29 30.46 -10.46
CA SER A 223 -0.72 31.49 -10.77
C SER A 223 -1.95 30.93 -11.46
N LEU A 224 -1.77 29.98 -12.38
CA LEU A 224 -2.88 29.33 -13.09
C LEU A 224 -3.79 28.56 -12.12
N ILE A 225 -3.23 27.79 -11.18
CA ILE A 225 -4.01 27.07 -10.16
C ILE A 225 -4.81 28.06 -9.32
N ALA A 226 -4.17 29.13 -8.84
CA ALA A 226 -4.84 30.15 -8.04
C ALA A 226 -5.99 30.85 -8.81
N GLN A 227 -5.77 31.19 -10.08
CA GLN A 227 -6.79 31.81 -10.93
C GLN A 227 -7.96 30.87 -11.19
N THR A 228 -7.70 29.62 -11.55
CA THR A 228 -8.75 28.63 -11.81
C THR A 228 -9.60 28.39 -10.57
N LEU A 229 -8.98 28.25 -9.39
CA LEU A 229 -9.71 28.09 -8.13
C LEU A 229 -10.54 29.33 -7.80
N ALA A 230 -9.99 30.54 -7.99
CA ALA A 230 -10.74 31.77 -7.77
C ALA A 230 -11.98 31.87 -8.66
N THR A 231 -11.87 31.49 -9.93
CA THR A 231 -13.02 31.45 -10.85
C THR A 231 -14.04 30.40 -10.43
N ARG A 232 -13.62 29.14 -10.23
CA ARG A 232 -14.51 28.02 -9.89
C ARG A 232 -15.20 28.17 -8.55
N ASN A 233 -14.53 28.77 -7.57
CA ASN A 233 -15.08 28.94 -6.24
C ASN A 233 -16.16 30.04 -6.15
N ASN A 234 -16.35 30.84 -7.20
CA ASN A 234 -17.49 31.77 -7.29
C ASN A 234 -18.77 31.10 -7.77
N ASP A 235 -18.70 29.85 -8.24
CA ASP A 235 -19.87 29.10 -8.66
C ASP A 235 -20.79 28.77 -7.47
N VAL A 236 -22.10 28.70 -7.74
CA VAL A 236 -23.11 28.31 -6.75
C VAL A 236 -22.82 26.87 -6.28
N ARG A 237 -23.14 26.58 -5.01
CA ARG A 237 -23.02 25.22 -4.48
C ARG A 237 -23.80 24.25 -5.37
N PHE A 238 -23.12 23.25 -5.91
CA PHE A 238 -23.75 22.28 -6.80
C PHE A 238 -24.78 21.44 -6.04
N SER A 239 -25.90 21.17 -6.71
CA SER A 239 -26.95 20.28 -6.18
C SER A 239 -26.52 18.81 -6.31
N THR A 240 -27.13 17.91 -5.53
CA THR A 240 -26.93 16.47 -5.68
C THR A 240 -27.20 16.00 -7.11
N ALA A 241 -28.25 16.54 -7.75
CA ALA A 241 -28.57 16.21 -9.14
C ALA A 241 -27.46 16.63 -10.13
N THR A 242 -26.69 17.67 -9.80
CA THR A 242 -25.55 18.11 -10.61
C THR A 242 -24.36 17.17 -10.43
N VAL A 243 -24.09 16.72 -9.20
CA VAL A 243 -23.06 15.72 -8.90
C VAL A 243 -23.36 14.42 -9.65
N ASP A 244 -24.58 13.89 -9.48
CA ASP A 244 -25.02 12.65 -10.14
C ASP A 244 -24.90 12.71 -11.67
N TYR A 245 -25.23 13.88 -12.25
CA TYR A 245 -25.10 14.12 -13.69
C TYR A 245 -23.65 14.02 -14.17
N TRP A 246 -22.72 14.65 -13.45
CA TRP A 246 -21.31 14.66 -13.82
C TRP A 246 -20.66 13.30 -13.64
N ASP A 247 -20.95 12.59 -12.54
CA ASP A 247 -20.42 11.24 -12.33
C ASP A 247 -20.99 10.23 -13.35
N SER A 248 -22.28 10.32 -13.69
CA SER A 248 -22.86 9.50 -14.75
C SER A 248 -22.21 9.80 -16.11
N THR A 249 -22.02 11.09 -16.43
CA THR A 249 -21.37 11.50 -17.68
C THR A 249 -19.91 11.02 -17.73
N TYR A 250 -19.22 11.03 -16.59
CA TYR A 250 -17.85 10.56 -16.46
C TYR A 250 -17.72 9.04 -16.65
N ARG A 251 -18.61 8.24 -16.07
CA ARG A 251 -18.63 6.78 -16.32
C ARG A 251 -18.86 6.44 -17.79
N GLU A 252 -19.73 7.17 -18.48
CA GLU A 252 -19.92 7.00 -19.92
C GLU A 252 -18.70 7.45 -20.73
N PHE A 253 -18.03 8.51 -20.29
CA PHE A 253 -16.77 8.98 -20.89
C PHE A 253 -15.67 7.92 -20.78
N LEU A 254 -15.47 7.31 -19.60
CA LEU A 254 -14.47 6.25 -19.40
C LEU A 254 -14.69 5.02 -20.30
N THR A 255 -15.95 4.72 -20.65
CA THR A 255 -16.28 3.61 -21.57
C THR A 255 -16.26 4.01 -23.04
N GLY A 256 -15.92 5.26 -23.36
CA GLY A 256 -15.94 5.80 -24.73
C GLY A 256 -17.34 6.01 -25.31
N ARG A 257 -18.41 5.81 -24.52
CA ARG A 257 -19.81 5.97 -24.97
C ARG A 257 -20.20 7.43 -25.13
N LYS A 258 -19.53 8.34 -24.44
CA LYS A 258 -19.79 9.78 -24.47
C LYS A 258 -18.49 10.57 -24.58
N ARG A 259 -18.52 11.65 -25.35
CA ARG A 259 -17.44 12.65 -25.39
C ARG A 259 -17.85 13.86 -24.56
N SER A 260 -16.90 14.41 -23.81
CA SER A 260 -17.11 15.63 -23.01
C SER A 260 -15.84 16.45 -23.04
N ALA A 261 -15.89 17.67 -23.60
CA ALA A 261 -14.75 18.57 -23.65
C ALA A 261 -14.31 19.00 -22.25
N ASP A 262 -15.27 19.19 -21.34
CA ASP A 262 -14.99 19.57 -19.95
C ASP A 262 -14.22 18.48 -19.21
N ILE A 263 -14.63 17.21 -19.38
CA ILE A 263 -13.93 16.07 -18.77
C ILE A 263 -12.58 15.84 -19.46
N THR A 264 -12.51 16.01 -20.78
CA THR A 264 -11.24 15.92 -21.53
C THR A 264 -10.24 16.96 -21.01
N ALA A 265 -10.69 18.19 -20.73
CA ALA A 265 -9.85 19.26 -20.21
C ALA A 265 -9.27 18.95 -18.80
N VAL A 266 -9.93 18.12 -17.99
CA VAL A 266 -9.39 17.67 -16.70
C VAL A 266 -8.12 16.82 -16.87
N TYR A 267 -7.98 16.09 -17.98
CA TYR A 267 -6.83 15.19 -18.22
C TYR A 267 -5.83 15.72 -19.27
N GLU A 268 -6.29 16.59 -20.17
CA GLU A 268 -5.52 17.09 -21.33
C GLU A 268 -5.35 18.62 -21.31
N GLY A 269 -5.94 19.30 -20.31
CA GLY A 269 -5.79 20.74 -20.14
C GLY A 269 -4.42 21.17 -19.63
N GLU A 270 -4.18 22.47 -19.65
CA GLU A 270 -2.90 23.07 -19.22
C GLU A 270 -2.55 22.71 -17.77
N LEU A 271 -3.54 22.74 -16.86
CA LEU A 271 -3.36 22.31 -15.47
C LEU A 271 -2.97 20.83 -15.38
N ALA A 272 -3.60 19.95 -16.16
CA ALA A 272 -3.26 18.53 -16.19
C ALA A 272 -1.81 18.30 -16.64
N HIS A 273 -1.34 19.06 -17.64
CA HIS A 273 0.06 19.02 -18.07
C HIS A 273 1.03 19.50 -16.99
N ILE A 274 0.69 20.54 -16.22
CA ILE A 274 1.49 20.99 -15.06
C ILE A 274 1.60 19.88 -14.02
N LEU A 275 0.48 19.23 -13.68
CA LEU A 275 0.45 18.13 -12.73
C LEU A 275 1.25 16.92 -13.23
N LYS A 276 1.10 16.52 -14.50
CA LYS A 276 1.87 15.42 -15.11
C LYS A 276 3.37 15.70 -15.08
N ALA A 277 3.78 16.93 -15.40
CA ALA A 277 5.18 17.33 -15.31
C ALA A 277 5.70 17.35 -13.86
N ALA A 278 4.85 17.66 -12.88
CA ALA A 278 5.18 17.53 -11.46
C ALA A 278 5.34 16.06 -11.05
N GLU A 279 4.42 15.19 -11.45
CA GLU A 279 4.45 13.75 -11.17
C GLU A 279 5.72 13.10 -11.71
N VAL A 280 6.04 13.31 -12.99
CA VAL A 280 7.24 12.75 -13.64
C VAL A 280 8.53 13.11 -12.90
N ARG A 281 8.61 14.34 -12.37
CA ARG A 281 9.79 14.81 -11.61
C ARG A 281 9.96 14.10 -10.27
N THR A 282 8.93 13.44 -9.77
CA THR A 282 8.97 12.69 -8.50
C THR A 282 9.57 11.29 -8.65
N LYS A 283 9.87 10.85 -9.88
CA LYS A 283 10.53 9.58 -10.20
C LYS A 283 9.87 8.37 -9.53
N GLY A 284 8.55 8.30 -9.60
CA GLY A 284 7.77 7.17 -9.08
C GLY A 284 7.31 7.29 -7.62
N LEU A 285 7.67 8.36 -6.90
CA LEU A 285 7.06 8.67 -5.60
C LEU A 285 5.57 8.95 -5.75
N LEU A 286 5.18 9.73 -6.77
CA LEU A 286 3.79 9.97 -7.11
C LEU A 286 3.36 9.13 -8.31
N ARG A 287 2.12 8.68 -8.27
CA ARG A 287 1.42 7.94 -9.35
C ARG A 287 0.18 8.66 -9.83
N GLU A 288 -0.36 9.54 -8.99
CA GLU A 288 -1.57 10.29 -9.26
C GLU A 288 -1.47 11.65 -8.57
N ILE A 289 -1.91 12.71 -9.25
CA ILE A 289 -2.16 14.01 -8.65
C ILE A 289 -3.53 14.49 -9.13
N ILE A 290 -4.42 14.79 -8.19
CA ILE A 290 -5.75 15.34 -8.46
C ILE A 290 -5.85 16.72 -7.83
N LEU A 291 -6.13 17.74 -8.64
CA LEU A 291 -6.51 19.07 -8.18
C LEU A 291 -8.03 19.16 -8.09
N VAL A 292 -8.52 19.49 -6.90
CA VAL A 292 -9.94 19.52 -6.57
C VAL A 292 -10.34 20.91 -6.11
N ASP A 293 -11.52 21.39 -6.54
CA ASP A 293 -12.08 22.66 -6.06
C ASP A 293 -12.61 22.56 -4.62
N LYS A 294 -13.10 23.67 -4.04
CA LYS A 294 -13.61 23.67 -2.66
C LYS A 294 -14.87 22.82 -2.45
N GLN A 295 -15.57 22.47 -3.53
CA GLN A 295 -16.81 21.71 -3.49
C GLN A 295 -16.58 20.20 -3.64
N GLY A 296 -15.45 19.80 -4.20
CA GLY A 296 -15.07 18.42 -4.45
C GLY A 296 -14.94 18.04 -5.93
N PHE A 297 -15.05 18.96 -6.89
CA PHE A 297 -14.94 18.61 -8.31
C PHE A 297 -13.48 18.60 -8.81
N ASN A 298 -13.16 17.61 -9.63
CA ASN A 298 -11.86 17.53 -10.30
C ASN A 298 -11.68 18.68 -11.30
N LEU A 299 -10.61 19.46 -11.10
CA LEU A 299 -10.21 20.53 -12.02
C LEU A 299 -9.09 20.09 -12.96
N ALA A 300 -8.20 19.22 -12.47
CA ALA A 300 -7.17 18.57 -13.26
C ALA A 300 -6.72 17.28 -12.57
N ALA A 301 -6.36 16.26 -13.34
CA ALA A 301 -5.84 15.01 -12.82
C ALA A 301 -4.79 14.41 -13.77
N THR A 302 -3.85 13.65 -13.22
CA THR A 302 -2.78 13.01 -14.02
C THR A 302 -3.18 11.66 -14.59
N ASP A 303 -4.06 10.94 -13.89
CA ASP A 303 -4.63 9.66 -14.30
C ASP A 303 -6.14 9.62 -13.99
N ALA A 304 -6.86 8.69 -14.62
CA ALA A 304 -8.30 8.54 -14.48
C ALA A 304 -8.69 8.18 -13.04
N THR A 305 -9.61 8.95 -12.47
CA THR A 305 -10.18 8.72 -11.14
C THR A 305 -11.36 7.73 -11.21
N SER A 306 -11.80 7.17 -10.07
CA SER A 306 -13.02 6.35 -10.02
C SER A 306 -14.28 7.17 -10.33
N ASP A 307 -14.32 8.40 -9.81
CA ASP A 307 -15.46 9.32 -9.91
C ASP A 307 -14.97 10.75 -10.22
N PHE A 308 -15.84 11.59 -10.78
CA PHE A 308 -15.49 12.95 -11.16
C PHE A 308 -15.60 13.91 -9.96
N TYR A 309 -16.54 13.60 -9.07
CA TYR A 309 -16.68 14.24 -7.78
C TYR A 309 -15.89 13.48 -6.70
N GLN A 310 -15.25 14.22 -5.79
CA GLN A 310 -14.42 13.72 -4.70
C GLN A 310 -14.95 14.17 -3.33
N GLY A 311 -15.99 15.01 -3.30
CA GLY A 311 -16.41 15.71 -2.08
C GLY A 311 -17.08 14.81 -1.03
N ASP A 312 -17.59 13.66 -1.45
CA ASP A 312 -18.15 12.61 -0.61
C ASP A 312 -17.09 11.59 -0.15
N GLU A 313 -15.90 11.60 -0.74
CA GLU A 313 -14.82 10.70 -0.34
C GLU A 313 -14.20 11.12 1.01
N ASP A 314 -13.85 10.14 1.86
CA ASP A 314 -13.21 10.40 3.18
C ASP A 314 -11.94 11.25 3.05
N LYS A 315 -11.18 11.03 1.98
CA LYS A 315 -9.93 11.74 1.69
C LYS A 315 -10.12 13.24 1.45
N PHE A 316 -11.32 13.72 1.09
CA PHE A 316 -11.62 15.14 0.91
C PHE A 316 -12.59 15.67 1.97
N SER A 317 -13.69 14.96 2.25
CA SER A 317 -14.72 15.39 3.20
C SER A 317 -14.15 15.73 4.57
N ARG A 318 -13.11 15.02 5.02
CA ARG A 318 -12.41 15.33 6.27
C ARG A 318 -11.69 16.68 6.29
N LEU A 319 -11.19 17.17 5.15
CA LEU A 319 -10.63 18.53 5.03
C LEU A 319 -11.72 19.59 5.28
N THR A 320 -12.93 19.34 4.79
CA THR A 320 -14.07 20.26 4.97
C THR A 320 -14.64 20.21 6.39
N ALA A 321 -14.65 19.02 7.01
CA ALA A 321 -15.16 18.83 8.37
C ALA A 321 -14.18 19.31 9.45
N GLN A 322 -12.88 19.41 9.14
CA GLN A 322 -11.83 19.82 10.07
C GLN A 322 -11.01 20.97 9.48
N PRO A 323 -11.50 22.23 9.57
CA PRO A 323 -10.88 23.36 8.90
C PRO A 323 -9.42 23.62 9.25
N GLU A 324 -8.94 23.15 10.40
CA GLU A 324 -7.55 23.31 10.86
C GLU A 324 -6.65 22.12 10.50
N VAL A 325 -7.17 21.08 9.85
CA VAL A 325 -6.38 19.91 9.49
C VAL A 325 -5.34 20.29 8.42
N ALA A 326 -4.09 19.92 8.65
CA ALA A 326 -3.00 20.18 7.71
C ALA A 326 -3.02 19.22 6.52
N TYR A 327 -3.50 17.99 6.71
CA TYR A 327 -3.60 16.96 5.67
C TYR A 327 -4.47 15.79 6.13
N VAL A 328 -4.97 15.00 5.18
CA VAL A 328 -5.67 13.73 5.41
C VAL A 328 -4.93 12.61 4.69
N VAL A 329 -4.69 11.49 5.37
CA VAL A 329 -3.99 10.33 4.82
C VAL A 329 -4.95 9.14 4.83
N SER A 330 -5.17 8.54 3.66
CA SER A 330 -5.95 7.30 3.52
C SER A 330 -5.16 6.07 3.99
N PRO A 331 -5.82 4.94 4.24
CA PRO A 331 -5.12 3.66 4.44
C PRO A 331 -4.35 3.24 3.18
N ILE A 332 -3.32 2.42 3.36
CA ILE A 332 -2.65 1.77 2.22
C ILE A 332 -3.64 0.87 1.49
N ARG A 333 -3.68 0.96 0.16
CA ARG A 333 -4.45 0.07 -0.71
C ARG A 333 -3.55 -0.56 -1.76
N PHE A 334 -3.83 -1.81 -2.10
CA PHE A 334 -3.22 -2.46 -3.26
C PHE A 334 -4.07 -2.17 -4.49
N ASP A 335 -3.43 -1.67 -5.54
CA ASP A 335 -4.01 -1.55 -6.86
C ASP A 335 -3.62 -2.78 -7.68
N ALA A 336 -4.60 -3.64 -7.94
CA ALA A 336 -4.39 -4.88 -8.69
C ALA A 336 -4.03 -4.65 -10.16
N SER A 337 -4.37 -3.49 -10.73
CA SER A 337 -4.07 -3.18 -12.13
C SER A 337 -2.60 -2.83 -12.35
N THR A 338 -1.99 -2.17 -11.37
CA THR A 338 -0.58 -1.75 -11.41
C THR A 338 0.32 -2.63 -10.54
N ALA A 339 -0.25 -3.56 -9.79
CA ALA A 339 0.41 -4.38 -8.77
C ALA A 339 1.20 -3.54 -7.75
N GLN A 340 0.71 -2.35 -7.42
CA GLN A 340 1.40 -1.39 -6.55
C GLN A 340 0.55 -1.02 -5.34
N PHE A 341 1.21 -0.58 -4.27
CA PHE A 341 0.54 0.04 -3.14
C PHE A 341 0.39 1.54 -3.37
N LEU A 342 -0.76 2.08 -2.96
CA LEU A 342 -1.07 3.50 -3.05
C LEU A 342 -1.60 4.00 -1.70
N VAL A 343 -1.17 5.21 -1.35
CA VAL A 343 -1.70 6.00 -0.23
C VAL A 343 -2.15 7.34 -0.80
N HIS A 344 -3.37 7.75 -0.50
CA HIS A 344 -3.83 9.09 -0.85
C HIS A 344 -3.52 10.05 0.28
N ILE A 345 -2.81 11.13 -0.04
CA ILE A 345 -2.54 12.24 0.87
C ILE A 345 -3.20 13.49 0.31
N SER A 346 -4.24 13.97 0.99
CA SER A 346 -4.94 15.19 0.61
C SER A 346 -4.38 16.36 1.43
N ILE A 347 -3.90 17.38 0.75
CA ILE A 347 -3.37 18.60 1.35
C ILE A 347 -4.25 19.79 0.90
N PRO A 348 -4.81 20.57 1.84
CA PRO A 348 -5.71 21.68 1.52
C PRO A 348 -4.95 22.83 0.85
N LEU A 349 -5.59 23.44 -0.14
CA LEU A 349 -5.17 24.72 -0.71
C LEU A 349 -5.91 25.83 0.03
N ARG A 350 -5.16 26.82 0.53
CA ARG A 350 -5.71 27.92 1.33
C ARG A 350 -5.39 29.27 0.73
N ASN A 351 -6.33 30.21 0.84
CA ASN A 351 -6.09 31.61 0.50
C ASN A 351 -5.34 32.34 1.63
N SER A 352 -5.08 33.64 1.43
CA SER A 352 -4.41 34.49 2.43
C SER A 352 -5.15 34.60 3.77
N GLU A 353 -6.46 34.35 3.77
CA GLU A 353 -7.33 34.34 4.97
C GLU A 353 -7.41 32.95 5.62
N GLN A 354 -6.57 31.99 5.20
CA GLN A 354 -6.56 30.59 5.65
C GLN A 354 -7.84 29.78 5.31
N GLN A 355 -8.73 30.33 4.47
CA GLN A 355 -9.93 29.63 4.03
C GLN A 355 -9.59 28.55 3.01
N LEU A 356 -10.24 27.39 3.14
CA LEU A 356 -10.13 26.30 2.18
C LEU A 356 -10.70 26.73 0.83
N ILE A 357 -9.86 26.74 -0.20
CA ILE A 357 -10.24 27.05 -1.59
C ILE A 357 -10.17 25.83 -2.50
N GLY A 358 -9.72 24.68 -1.99
CA GLY A 358 -9.62 23.43 -2.74
C GLY A 358 -8.63 22.49 -2.06
N ALA A 359 -8.24 21.42 -2.74
CA ALA A 359 -7.23 20.51 -2.25
C ALA A 359 -6.42 19.91 -3.40
N ILE A 360 -5.23 19.43 -3.09
CA ILE A 360 -4.50 18.52 -3.96
C ILE A 360 -4.46 17.16 -3.28
N ILE A 361 -4.91 16.13 -4.00
CA ILE A 361 -4.87 14.74 -3.57
C ILE A 361 -3.72 14.07 -4.30
N TYR A 362 -2.75 13.58 -3.53
CA TYR A 362 -1.58 12.89 -4.05
C TYR A 362 -1.73 11.39 -3.86
N GLY A 363 -1.72 10.61 -4.95
CA GLY A 363 -1.51 9.17 -4.91
C GLY A 363 -0.02 8.87 -4.77
N VAL A 364 0.39 8.54 -3.55
CA VAL A 364 1.78 8.29 -3.15
C VAL A 364 2.06 6.79 -3.18
N ASN A 365 3.16 6.40 -3.81
CA ASN A 365 3.73 5.07 -3.66
C ASN A 365 4.44 4.98 -2.30
N PRO A 366 3.92 4.23 -1.32
CA PRO A 366 4.46 4.21 0.02
C PRO A 366 5.79 3.45 0.09
N GLU A 367 6.07 2.53 -0.84
CA GLU A 367 7.38 1.87 -0.91
C GLU A 367 8.46 2.88 -1.28
N VAL A 368 8.24 3.69 -2.31
CA VAL A 368 9.22 4.72 -2.71
C VAL A 368 9.32 5.81 -1.63
N ALA A 369 8.21 6.17 -0.99
CA ALA A 369 8.19 7.19 0.04
C ALA A 369 8.89 6.77 1.35
N LEU A 370 8.83 5.49 1.71
CA LEU A 370 9.45 4.96 2.93
C LEU A 370 10.78 4.26 2.67
N ALA A 371 11.08 3.91 1.42
CA ALA A 371 12.36 3.34 1.05
C ALA A 371 13.47 4.26 1.52
N ASN A 372 14.32 3.71 2.36
CA ASN A 372 15.67 4.19 2.43
C ASN A 372 16.34 3.70 1.15
N GLN A 373 16.38 4.54 0.12
CA GLN A 373 16.80 4.20 -1.26
C GLN A 373 18.18 3.54 -1.34
N ASN A 374 18.96 3.62 -0.26
CA ASN A 374 20.31 3.12 -0.15
C ASN A 374 20.43 1.86 0.72
N LEU A 375 19.33 1.32 1.23
CA LEU A 375 19.32 0.02 1.91
C LEU A 375 19.22 -1.12 0.88
N TRP A 376 20.19 -2.03 0.92
CA TRP A 376 20.15 -3.33 0.23
C TRP A 376 20.25 -3.29 -1.31
N GLY A 377 20.88 -2.26 -1.88
CA GLY A 377 21.15 -2.18 -3.32
C GLY A 377 19.90 -2.15 -4.19
N ILE A 378 18.76 -1.78 -3.62
CA ILE A 378 17.52 -1.56 -4.35
C ILE A 378 17.71 -0.28 -5.17
N THR A 379 18.22 -0.42 -6.39
CA THR A 379 18.20 0.69 -7.34
C THR A 379 16.74 1.09 -7.60
N GLU A 380 16.51 2.37 -7.87
CA GLU A 380 15.20 2.91 -8.29
C GLU A 380 14.59 2.06 -9.42
N ALA A 381 15.44 1.51 -10.30
CA ALA A 381 15.08 0.57 -11.36
C ALA A 381 14.57 -0.79 -10.85
N ALA A 382 15.11 -1.34 -9.74
CA ALA A 382 14.70 -2.62 -9.17
C ALA A 382 13.32 -2.58 -8.48
N LEU A 383 12.94 -1.44 -7.88
CA LEU A 383 11.58 -1.21 -7.36
C LEU A 383 10.56 -1.19 -8.50
N LEU A 384 10.94 -0.57 -9.62
CA LEU A 384 10.10 -0.48 -10.81
C LEU A 384 10.07 -1.79 -11.61
N SER A 385 11.15 -2.58 -11.62
CA SER A 385 11.28 -3.80 -12.45
C SER A 385 10.81 -5.09 -11.77
N ALA A 386 10.76 -5.15 -10.43
CA ALA A 386 10.27 -6.34 -9.71
C ALA A 386 8.80 -6.67 -10.01
N HIS A 387 8.07 -5.74 -10.64
CA HIS A 387 6.65 -5.82 -10.95
C HIS A 387 6.38 -6.09 -12.46
N GLY A 388 7.43 -6.30 -13.27
CA GLY A 388 7.33 -6.60 -14.71
C GLY A 388 7.33 -8.09 -15.07
N MET A 389 7.23 -8.99 -14.07
CA MET A 389 7.03 -10.43 -14.28
C MET A 389 5.71 -10.87 -13.65
N PHE A 390 4.60 -10.39 -14.21
CA PHE A 390 3.30 -11.04 -14.12
C PHE A 390 2.72 -11.18 -15.53
#